data_AF-A0A1H7TGJ9-F1
#
_entry.id   AF-A0A1H7TGJ9-F1
#
_cell.length_a   1.000
_cell.length_b   1.000
_cell.length_c   1.000
_cell.angle_alpha   90.00
_cell.angle_beta   90.00
_cell.angle_gamma   90.00
#
_symmetry.space_group_name_H-M   'P 1'
#
loop_
_entity.id
_entity.type
_entity.pdbx_description
1 polymer ?
#
loop_
_entity_poly.entity_id
_entity_poly.type
_entity_poly.pdbx_seq_one_letter_code
_entity_poly.pdbx_strand_id
1 'polypeptide(L)'
;MSFYDRLKYFVKNHSTQSIDFLGMNTVKRSSDVLSIQSKHYLQASELTADQETIDKIVKVIIKKDRTHRYYIGKKDNNIKEGNKEIYKYESLCTHNVTITPTSEGNFDLYLEGISLGQIPEKFNPDVRHYLQTTILMAFAYVKGGPYKYYDTESQRVQEKNEPFDLSIYIQFS
;
A
#
# COMPACT_ATOMS: atom_id res chain seq x y z
N MET A 1 1.44 -17.45 -12.55
CA MET A 1 1.45 -16.06 -13.04
C MET A 1 2.36 -15.25 -12.13
N SER A 2 3.48 -14.78 -12.68
CA SER A 2 4.57 -14.09 -11.99
C SER A 2 4.16 -12.66 -11.60
N PHE A 3 4.81 -12.07 -10.59
CA PHE A 3 4.61 -10.66 -10.20
C PHE A 3 4.79 -9.70 -11.39
N TYR A 4 5.73 -10.01 -12.28
CA TYR A 4 5.96 -9.29 -13.52
C TYR A 4 4.76 -9.33 -14.49
N ASP A 5 4.05 -10.45 -14.55
CA ASP A 5 2.88 -10.59 -15.42
C ASP A 5 1.73 -9.70 -14.93
N ARG A 6 1.58 -9.55 -13.62
CA ARG A 6 0.54 -8.70 -13.00
C ARG A 6 0.83 -7.22 -13.23
N LEU A 7 2.08 -6.79 -13.07
CA LEU A 7 2.51 -5.43 -13.40
C LEU A 7 2.27 -5.09 -14.87
N LYS A 8 2.62 -6.01 -15.78
CA LYS A 8 2.41 -5.82 -17.21
C LYS A 8 0.93 -5.72 -17.58
N TYR A 9 0.08 -6.52 -16.93
CA TYR A 9 -1.38 -6.47 -17.12
C TYR A 9 -1.99 -5.18 -16.56
N PHE A 10 -1.46 -4.68 -15.44
CA PHE A 10 -1.91 -3.46 -14.78
C PHE A 10 -1.62 -2.20 -15.61
N VAL A 11 -0.38 -2.04 -16.09
CA VAL A 11 0.03 -0.91 -16.96
C VAL A 11 -0.81 -0.88 -18.25
N LYS A 12 -1.15 -2.05 -18.79
CA LYS A 12 -1.98 -2.19 -20.00
C LYS A 12 -3.44 -1.77 -19.77
N ASN A 13 -3.97 -1.95 -18.56
CA ASN A 13 -5.40 -1.71 -18.28
C ASN A 13 -5.69 -0.34 -17.66
N HIS A 14 -4.72 0.33 -17.06
CA HIS A 14 -4.92 1.63 -16.39
C HIS A 14 -4.44 2.85 -17.20
N SER A 15 -3.74 2.66 -18.33
CA SER A 15 -3.31 3.76 -19.20
C SER A 15 -4.42 4.34 -20.10
N THR A 16 -5.66 3.85 -19.99
CA THR A 16 -6.79 4.26 -20.84
C THR A 16 -7.81 5.16 -20.16
N GLN A 17 -7.67 5.50 -18.87
CA GLN A 17 -8.71 6.24 -18.14
C GLN A 17 -8.57 7.77 -18.14
N SER A 18 -7.62 8.34 -18.89
CA SER A 18 -7.41 9.80 -18.97
C SER A 18 -7.74 10.41 -20.34
N ILE A 19 -8.36 9.65 -21.25
CA ILE A 19 -8.53 10.06 -22.65
C ILE A 19 -9.85 10.82 -22.88
N ASP A 20 -10.83 10.71 -21.98
CA ASP A 20 -12.16 11.32 -22.18
C ASP A 20 -12.21 12.84 -21.92
N PHE A 21 -11.11 13.46 -21.47
CA PHE A 21 -11.08 14.91 -21.19
C PHE A 21 -10.47 15.78 -22.30
N LEU A 22 -9.86 15.20 -23.34
CA LEU A 22 -9.22 15.98 -24.41
C LEU A 22 -9.39 15.32 -25.77
N GLY A 23 -10.25 15.91 -26.61
CA GLY A 23 -10.34 15.60 -28.04
C GLY A 23 -9.08 16.01 -28.80
N MET A 24 -8.01 15.22 -28.70
CA MET A 24 -6.78 15.44 -29.46
C MET A 24 -6.20 14.13 -30.02
N ASN A 25 -5.68 14.28 -31.24
CA ASN A 25 -5.25 13.23 -32.16
C ASN A 25 -4.27 12.23 -31.54
N THR A 26 -4.41 10.97 -31.96
CA THR A 26 -3.57 9.82 -31.58
C THR A 26 -2.09 10.06 -31.92
N VAL A 27 -1.30 10.48 -30.93
CA VAL A 27 0.17 10.55 -31.04
C VAL A 27 0.77 9.16 -30.76
N LYS A 28 1.68 8.75 -31.64
CA LYS A 28 2.38 7.46 -31.63
C LYS A 28 2.97 7.14 -30.25
N ARG A 29 2.70 5.92 -29.76
CA ARG A 29 3.28 5.34 -28.54
C ARG A 29 4.82 5.26 -28.65
N SER A 30 5.53 6.18 -28.01
CA SER A 30 6.90 5.91 -27.55
C SER A 30 6.81 4.94 -26.36
N SER A 31 7.65 3.91 -26.36
CA SER A 31 7.86 3.05 -25.20
C SER A 31 8.79 3.79 -24.23
N ASP A 32 8.32 4.90 -23.68
CA ASP A 32 9.07 5.59 -22.62
C ASP A 32 8.92 4.77 -21.34
N VAL A 33 10.05 4.20 -20.90
CA VAL A 33 10.16 3.63 -19.56
C VAL A 33 9.97 4.80 -18.60
N LEU A 34 8.81 4.88 -17.95
CA LEU A 34 8.53 5.88 -16.92
C LEU A 34 9.67 5.86 -15.89
N SER A 35 10.49 6.91 -15.88
CA SER A 35 11.62 7.03 -14.98
C SER A 35 11.09 7.44 -13.62
N ILE A 36 11.43 6.69 -12.56
CA ILE A 36 10.91 6.98 -11.23
C ILE A 36 11.48 8.31 -10.76
N GLN A 37 10.60 9.30 -10.55
CA GLN A 37 10.97 10.66 -10.18
C GLN A 37 11.09 10.82 -8.66
N SER A 38 10.17 10.22 -7.90
CA SER A 38 10.20 10.25 -6.44
C SER A 38 9.53 9.03 -5.80
N LYS A 39 9.97 8.67 -4.59
CA LYS A 39 9.43 7.60 -3.76
C LYS A 39 9.31 8.06 -2.31
N HIS A 40 8.13 7.89 -1.73
CA HIS A 40 7.86 8.16 -0.32
C HIS A 40 7.36 6.89 0.36
N TYR A 41 7.84 6.70 1.59
CA TYR A 41 7.41 5.64 2.50
C TYR A 41 6.88 6.29 3.77
N LEU A 42 5.66 5.93 4.14
CA LEU A 42 4.96 6.50 5.30
C LEU A 42 4.33 5.37 6.10
N GLN A 43 4.35 5.48 7.43
CA GLN A 43 3.58 4.60 8.30
C GLN A 43 2.26 5.28 8.69
N ALA A 44 1.17 4.51 8.78
CA ALA A 44 -0.11 5.07 9.21
C ALA A 44 -0.05 5.67 10.61
N SER A 45 0.69 5.03 11.51
CA SER A 45 0.97 5.53 12.86
C SER A 45 1.68 6.90 12.90
N GLU A 46 2.42 7.27 11.85
CA GLU A 46 3.06 8.59 11.70
C GLU A 46 2.08 9.65 11.16
N LEU A 47 1.01 9.23 10.49
CA LEU A 47 0.03 10.12 9.85
C LEU A 47 -1.17 10.40 10.73
N THR A 48 -1.53 9.46 11.62
CA THR A 48 -2.65 9.61 12.55
C THR A 48 -2.46 8.77 13.79
N ALA A 49 -2.82 9.36 14.93
CA ALA A 49 -2.74 8.73 16.24
C ALA A 49 -3.97 7.85 16.58
N ASP A 50 -5.01 7.86 15.75
CA ASP A 50 -6.24 7.10 15.98
C ASP A 50 -6.14 5.66 15.44
N GLN A 51 -5.87 4.73 16.36
CA GLN A 51 -5.82 3.30 16.09
C GLN A 51 -7.15 2.75 15.56
N GLU A 52 -8.30 3.31 15.94
CA GLU A 52 -9.60 2.81 15.47
C GLU A 52 -9.76 3.02 13.96
N THR A 53 -9.22 4.13 13.44
CA THR A 53 -9.25 4.44 12.01
C THR A 53 -8.38 3.45 11.23
N ILE A 54 -7.18 3.16 11.73
CA ILE A 54 -6.28 2.16 11.14
C ILE A 54 -6.96 0.78 11.11
N ASP A 55 -7.56 0.36 12.24
CA ASP A 55 -8.26 -0.92 12.35
C ASP A 55 -9.45 -1.02 11.39
N LYS A 56 -10.21 0.07 11.20
CA LYS A 56 -11.32 0.13 10.23
C LYS A 56 -10.81 -0.09 8.81
N ILE A 57 -9.75 0.61 8.41
CA ILE A 57 -9.14 0.47 7.08
C ILE A 57 -8.65 -0.97 6.87
N VAL A 58 -7.92 -1.53 7.83
CA VAL A 58 -7.39 -2.90 7.76
C VAL A 58 -8.51 -3.93 7.64
N LYS A 59 -9.60 -3.78 8.39
CA LYS A 59 -10.78 -4.66 8.27
C LYS A 59 -11.40 -4.61 6.86
N VAL A 60 -11.44 -3.44 6.22
CA VAL A 60 -11.93 -3.31 4.83
C VAL A 60 -11.00 -4.03 3.87
N ILE A 61 -9.67 -3.87 4.01
CA ILE A 61 -8.68 -4.56 3.19
C ILE A 61 -8.82 -6.08 3.34
N ILE A 62 -8.90 -6.58 4.58
CA ILE A 62 -9.09 -8.01 4.88
C ILE A 62 -10.37 -8.54 4.24
N LYS A 63 -11.49 -7.79 4.34
CA LYS A 63 -12.78 -8.19 3.77
C LYS A 63 -12.77 -8.23 2.24
N LYS A 64 -11.96 -7.39 1.60
CA LYS A 64 -11.83 -7.34 0.13
C LYS A 64 -10.89 -8.41 -0.41
N ASP A 65 -9.92 -8.88 0.37
CA ASP A 65 -9.03 -9.95 -0.08
C ASP A 65 -9.78 -11.28 -0.25
N ARG A 66 -9.78 -11.77 -1.49
CA ARG A 66 -10.34 -13.07 -1.84
C ARG A 66 -9.31 -14.19 -1.79
N THR A 67 -8.03 -13.87 -1.68
CA THR A 67 -6.96 -14.86 -1.77
C THR A 67 -6.77 -15.65 -0.48
N HIS A 68 -7.16 -15.10 0.68
CA HIS A 68 -7.13 -15.74 2.00
C HIS A 68 -5.77 -16.39 2.32
N ARG A 69 -4.67 -15.81 1.82
CA ARG A 69 -3.30 -16.34 2.01
C ARG A 69 -2.73 -15.89 3.35
N TYR A 70 -3.31 -16.42 4.43
CA TYR A 70 -2.86 -16.14 5.78
C TYR A 70 -1.45 -16.66 6.03
N TYR A 71 -0.64 -15.90 6.77
CA TYR A 71 0.76 -16.22 7.08
C TYR A 71 1.60 -16.50 5.82
N ILE A 72 1.26 -15.84 4.71
CA ILE A 72 1.93 -16.01 3.40
C ILE A 72 1.79 -17.49 2.90
N GLY A 73 0.85 -18.26 3.45
CA GLY A 73 0.66 -19.69 3.16
C GLY A 73 1.69 -20.61 3.85
N LYS A 74 2.49 -20.10 4.79
CA LYS A 74 3.43 -20.91 5.56
C LYS A 74 2.69 -21.71 6.63
N LYS A 75 3.07 -22.99 6.77
CA LYS A 75 2.65 -23.86 7.87
C LYS A 75 3.61 -23.70 9.05
N ASP A 76 3.17 -24.08 10.24
CA ASP A 76 3.96 -23.96 11.48
C ASP A 76 5.37 -24.58 11.38
N ASN A 77 5.54 -25.70 10.66
CA ASN A 77 6.86 -26.30 10.44
C ASN A 77 7.83 -25.36 9.70
N ASN A 78 7.34 -24.58 8.73
CA ASN A 78 8.14 -23.61 7.99
C ASN A 78 8.48 -22.37 8.83
N ILE A 79 7.70 -22.11 9.88
CA ILE A 79 7.95 -21.01 10.84
C ILE A 79 9.10 -21.39 11.77
N LYS A 80 9.17 -22.67 12.19
CA LYS A 80 10.27 -23.21 13.01
C LYS A 80 11.63 -23.09 12.31
N GLU A 81 11.69 -23.38 11.02
CA GLU A 81 12.94 -23.30 10.24
C GLU A 81 13.39 -21.85 9.98
N GLY A 82 12.43 -20.91 9.96
CA GLY A 82 12.69 -19.53 9.55
C GLY A 82 13.15 -18.58 10.66
N ASN A 83 12.95 -18.92 11.94
CA ASN A 83 13.23 -18.06 13.11
C ASN A 83 12.80 -16.58 12.93
N LYS A 84 11.70 -16.35 12.20
CA LYS A 84 11.15 -15.02 11.93
C LYS A 84 9.68 -14.98 12.30
N GLU A 85 9.27 -13.82 12.81
CA GLU A 85 7.87 -13.50 13.01
C GLU A 85 7.18 -13.41 11.65
N ILE A 86 6.00 -14.02 11.54
CA ILE A 86 5.19 -14.01 10.33
C ILE A 86 3.80 -13.53 10.71
N TYR A 87 3.38 -12.41 10.10
CA TYR A 87 2.08 -11.82 10.37
C TYR A 87 0.99 -12.50 9.54
N LYS A 88 -0.18 -12.63 10.13
CA LYS A 88 -1.34 -13.29 9.49
C LYS A 88 -1.72 -12.59 8.18
N TYR A 89 -1.63 -11.27 8.14
CA TYR A 89 -2.12 -10.43 7.04
C TYR A 89 -1.01 -9.71 6.27
N GLU A 90 0.25 -10.11 6.44
CA GLU A 90 1.43 -9.46 5.83
C GLU A 90 1.37 -9.37 4.30
N SER A 91 0.69 -10.32 3.66
CA SER A 91 0.54 -10.40 2.21
C SER A 91 -0.57 -9.50 1.66
N LEU A 92 -1.36 -8.86 2.52
CA LEU A 92 -2.51 -8.05 2.12
C LEU A 92 -2.07 -6.65 1.76
N CYS A 93 -2.49 -6.21 0.57
CA CYS A 93 -2.28 -4.85 0.11
C CYS A 93 -3.52 -4.27 -0.55
N THR A 94 -3.60 -2.95 -0.56
CA THR A 94 -4.56 -2.19 -1.36
C THR A 94 -3.84 -1.17 -2.24
N HIS A 95 -4.40 -0.97 -3.42
CA HIS A 95 -3.98 0.09 -4.36
C HIS A 95 -4.95 1.27 -4.33
N ASN A 96 -6.02 1.18 -3.53
CA ASN A 96 -7.03 2.22 -3.43
C ASN A 96 -6.56 3.30 -2.44
N VAL A 97 -5.52 4.01 -2.85
CA VAL A 97 -4.87 5.09 -2.12
C VAL A 97 -5.11 6.37 -2.89
N THR A 98 -5.69 7.37 -2.23
CA THR A 98 -6.07 8.64 -2.84
C THR A 98 -5.52 9.80 -2.03
N ILE A 99 -4.97 10.80 -2.70
CA ILE A 99 -4.39 11.99 -2.09
C ILE A 99 -5.23 13.18 -2.56
N THR A 100 -5.79 13.93 -1.61
CA THR A 100 -6.68 15.07 -1.92
C THR A 100 -6.08 16.35 -1.35
N PRO A 101 -5.95 17.44 -2.15
CA PRO A 101 -5.51 18.72 -1.62
C PRO A 101 -6.58 19.31 -0.70
N THR A 102 -6.15 19.92 0.40
CA THR A 102 -6.97 20.68 1.32
C THR A 102 -6.90 22.17 1.00
N SER A 103 -7.86 22.94 1.50
CA SER A 103 -7.95 24.40 1.34
C SER A 103 -6.71 25.16 1.83
N GLU A 104 -5.96 24.56 2.76
CA GLU A 104 -4.78 25.13 3.41
C GLU A 104 -3.48 24.81 2.66
N GLY A 105 -3.57 24.11 1.52
CA GLY A 105 -2.40 23.71 0.73
C GLY A 105 -1.70 22.44 1.25
N ASN A 106 -2.27 21.78 2.25
CA ASN A 106 -1.86 20.46 2.73
C ASN A 106 -2.55 19.35 1.93
N PHE A 107 -2.11 18.10 2.10
CA PHE A 107 -2.70 16.95 1.42
C PHE A 107 -3.23 15.93 2.40
N ASP A 108 -4.50 15.55 2.25
CA ASP A 108 -5.13 14.48 3.00
C ASP A 108 -4.95 13.15 2.26
N LEU A 109 -4.57 12.11 3.00
CA LEU A 109 -4.43 10.76 2.49
C LEU A 109 -5.64 9.92 2.88
N TYR A 110 -6.24 9.27 1.88
CA TYR A 110 -7.38 8.37 2.04
C TYR A 110 -7.00 6.97 1.57
N LEU A 111 -7.35 5.96 2.38
CA LEU A 111 -7.19 4.55 2.06
C LEU A 111 -8.56 3.88 2.04
N GLU A 112 -8.89 3.21 0.94
CA GLU A 112 -10.20 2.57 0.76
C GLU A 112 -11.40 3.52 0.94
N GLY A 113 -11.19 4.83 0.70
CA GLY A 113 -12.18 5.89 0.90
C GLY A 113 -12.32 6.37 2.36
N ILE A 114 -11.50 5.87 3.28
CA ILE A 114 -11.45 6.32 4.67
C ILE A 114 -10.27 7.29 4.83
N SER A 115 -10.52 8.45 5.44
CA SER A 115 -9.46 9.42 5.75
C SER A 115 -8.49 8.80 6.73
N LEU A 116 -7.22 8.67 6.33
CA LEU A 116 -6.17 8.22 7.23
C LEU A 116 -5.56 9.39 7.99
N GLY A 117 -5.33 10.54 7.35
CA GLY A 117 -4.70 11.69 7.98
C GLY A 117 -3.98 12.59 6.98
N GLN A 118 -3.30 13.62 7.48
CA GLN A 118 -2.57 14.58 6.66
C GLN A 118 -1.15 14.09 6.36
N ILE A 119 -0.72 14.30 5.12
CA ILE A 119 0.66 14.08 4.71
C ILE A 119 1.54 15.14 5.39
N PRO A 120 2.70 14.76 5.97
CA PRO A 120 3.58 15.71 6.62
C PRO A 120 4.04 16.82 5.67
N GLU A 121 4.05 18.07 6.16
CA GLU A 121 4.34 19.26 5.34
C GLU A 121 5.67 19.18 4.57
N LYS A 122 6.64 18.42 5.11
CA LYS A 122 7.93 18.16 4.48
C LYS A 122 7.81 17.56 3.07
N PHE A 123 6.71 16.84 2.79
CA PHE A 123 6.47 16.18 1.51
C PHE A 123 5.51 16.96 0.60
N ASN A 124 4.83 18.01 1.11
CA ASN A 124 3.89 18.81 0.34
C ASN A 124 4.45 19.45 -0.94
N PRO A 125 5.68 20.01 -0.99
CA PRO A 125 6.19 20.61 -2.23
C PRO A 125 6.39 19.56 -3.33
N ASP A 126 6.91 18.38 -2.98
CA ASP A 126 7.10 17.27 -3.91
C ASP A 126 5.75 16.72 -4.38
N VAL A 127 4.84 16.44 -3.46
CA VAL A 127 3.49 15.93 -3.77
C VAL A 127 2.74 16.92 -4.66
N ARG A 128 2.80 18.22 -4.38
CA ARG A 128 2.17 19.25 -5.20
C ARG A 128 2.75 19.31 -6.61
N HIS A 129 4.07 19.23 -6.73
CA HIS A 129 4.74 19.24 -8.03
C HIS A 129 4.34 18.01 -8.86
N TYR A 130 4.46 16.82 -8.28
CA TYR A 130 4.28 15.57 -9.01
C TYR A 130 2.82 15.18 -9.27
N LEU A 131 1.86 15.58 -8.41
CA LEU A 131 0.43 15.37 -8.69
C LEU A 131 -0.04 16.10 -9.95
N GLN A 132 0.65 17.15 -10.38
CA GLN A 132 0.30 17.92 -11.57
C GLN A 132 1.01 17.43 -12.84
N THR A 133 2.14 16.74 -12.71
CA THR A 133 3.07 16.50 -13.83
C THR A 133 3.36 15.03 -14.11
N THR A 134 2.98 14.11 -13.21
CA THR A 134 3.56 12.77 -13.15
C THR A 134 2.52 11.70 -12.84
N ILE A 135 2.78 10.43 -13.24
CA ILE A 135 1.90 9.31 -12.90
C ILE A 135 2.13 8.91 -11.45
N LEU A 136 1.06 8.92 -10.65
CA LEU A 136 1.07 8.47 -9.26
C LEU A 136 0.76 6.96 -9.18
N MET A 137 1.66 6.20 -8.56
CA MET A 137 1.42 4.85 -8.09
C MET A 137 1.46 4.84 -6.56
N ALA A 138 0.36 4.44 -5.92
CA ALA A 138 0.32 4.34 -4.47
C ALA A 138 -0.29 3.00 -4.02
N PHE A 139 0.28 2.42 -2.98
CA PHE A 139 -0.18 1.16 -2.39
C PHE A 139 0.10 1.12 -0.89
N ALA A 140 -0.77 0.46 -0.15
CA ALA A 140 -0.64 0.26 1.29
C ALA A 140 -0.63 -1.24 1.62
N TYR A 141 0.30 -1.65 2.48
CA TYR A 141 0.41 -3.01 3.02
C TYR A 141 -0.04 -3.05 4.48
N VAL A 142 -0.75 -4.11 4.85
CA VAL A 142 -1.11 -4.36 6.24
C VAL A 142 0.12 -4.84 7.00
N LYS A 143 0.40 -4.19 8.13
CA LYS A 143 1.44 -4.51 9.09
C LYS A 143 0.79 -4.75 10.46
N GLY A 144 1.46 -5.47 11.34
CA GLY A 144 0.93 -5.75 12.68
C GLY A 144 -0.26 -6.73 12.67
N GLY A 145 -0.95 -6.81 13.80
CA GLY A 145 -2.00 -7.81 14.03
C GLY A 145 -1.47 -9.16 14.52
N PRO A 146 -2.26 -10.24 14.36
CA PRO A 146 -1.88 -11.56 14.85
C PRO A 146 -0.67 -12.09 14.10
N TYR A 147 0.35 -12.56 14.83
CA TYR A 147 1.55 -13.14 14.26
C TYR A 147 1.93 -14.45 14.94
N LYS A 148 2.71 -15.24 14.22
CA LYS A 148 3.31 -16.48 14.69
C LYS A 148 4.82 -16.32 14.75
N TYR A 149 5.42 -16.82 15.81
CA TYR A 149 6.87 -16.89 15.94
C TYR A 149 7.29 -18.21 16.59
N TYR A 150 8.52 -18.62 16.36
CA TYR A 150 9.09 -19.78 17.02
C TYR A 150 9.76 -19.35 18.31
N ASP A 151 9.26 -19.85 19.43
CA ASP A 151 9.88 -19.64 20.73
C ASP A 151 10.92 -20.73 20.98
N THR A 152 12.19 -20.31 21.12
CA THR A 152 13.32 -21.21 21.34
C THR A 152 13.31 -21.84 22.73
N GLU A 153 12.70 -21.18 23.72
CA GLU A 153 12.64 -21.69 25.10
C GLU A 153 11.61 -22.82 25.23
N SER A 154 10.41 -22.62 24.69
CA SER A 154 9.34 -23.65 24.71
C SER A 154 9.39 -24.64 23.54
N GLN A 155 10.31 -24.45 22.58
CA GLN A 155 10.44 -25.21 21.32
C GLN A 155 9.11 -25.36 20.55
N ARG A 156 8.27 -24.34 20.62
CA ARG A 156 6.92 -24.34 20.03
C ARG A 156 6.67 -23.05 19.27
N VAL A 157 5.79 -23.14 18.28
CA VAL A 157 5.26 -21.95 17.61
C VAL A 157 4.23 -21.34 18.53
N GLN A 158 4.42 -20.07 18.87
CA GLN A 158 3.48 -19.30 19.68
C GLN A 158 2.77 -18.28 18.80
N GLU A 159 1.54 -17.96 19.20
CA GLU A 159 0.72 -16.91 18.60
C GLU A 159 0.69 -15.70 19.54
N LYS A 160 1.00 -14.53 18.99
CA LYS A 160 0.86 -13.24 19.67
C LYS A 160 0.07 -12.29 18.79
N ASN A 161 -0.28 -11.15 19.36
CA ASN A 161 -1.04 -10.12 18.67
C ASN A 161 -0.45 -8.76 18.99
N GLU A 162 -0.30 -7.94 17.96
CA GLU A 162 0.09 -6.54 18.05
C GLU A 162 -0.97 -5.65 17.40
N PRO A 163 -1.03 -4.34 17.73
CA PRO A 163 -1.90 -3.41 17.04
C PRO A 163 -1.68 -3.45 15.52
N PHE A 164 -2.74 -3.21 14.75
CA PHE A 164 -2.59 -3.11 13.30
C PHE A 164 -1.89 -1.80 12.92
N ASP A 165 -1.15 -1.84 11.82
CA ASP A 165 -0.53 -0.67 11.22
C ASP A 165 -0.54 -0.82 9.69
N LEU A 166 -0.23 0.25 8.97
CA LEU A 166 -0.18 0.25 7.52
C LEU A 166 1.11 0.89 7.03
N SER A 167 1.79 0.18 6.12
CA SER A 167 2.96 0.68 5.40
C SER A 167 2.51 1.21 4.05
N ILE A 168 2.58 2.53 3.85
CA ILE A 168 2.12 3.22 2.66
C ILE A 168 3.31 3.60 1.79
N TYR A 169 3.22 3.27 0.51
CA TYR A 169 4.22 3.59 -0.50
C TYR A 169 3.57 4.45 -1.57
N ILE A 170 4.22 5.56 -1.89
CA ILE A 170 3.79 6.52 -2.90
C ILE A 170 4.97 6.72 -3.85
N GLN A 171 4.75 6.47 -5.14
CA GLN A 171 5.76 6.60 -6.17
C GLN A 171 5.23 7.50 -7.29
N PHE A 172 6.07 8.43 -7.74
CA PHE A 172 5.82 9.29 -8.89
C PHE A 172 6.76 8.86 -10.02
N SER A 173 6.24 8.63 -11.24
CA SER A 173 7.00 8.22 -12.43
C SER A 173 6.57 8.94 -13.71
#